data_AF-A0A527GLT8-F1
#
_entry.id   AF-A0A527GLT8-F1
#
_cell.length_a   1.000
_cell.length_b   1.000
_cell.length_c   1.000
_cell.angle_alpha   90.00
_cell.angle_beta   90.00
_cell.angle_gamma   90.00
#
_symmetry.space_group_name_H-M   'P 1'
#
loop_
_entity.id
_entity.type
_entity.pdbx_description
1 polymer ?
#
loop_
_entity_poly.entity_id
_entity_poly.type
_entity_poly.pdbx_seq_one_letter_code
_entity_poly.pdbx_strand_id
1 'polypeptide(L)' 'MNRTRNVSIVAMAGLMASFAAPAMAGDTITVASWGGTYQEAQTKAFFKPTADALGITIKEDTTNGLDDVRLQVTGNAV' A
#
# COMPACT_ATOMS: atom_id res chain seq x y z
N MET A 1 -11.86 18.48 -44.04
CA MET A 1 -11.97 17.11 -43.48
C MET A 1 -11.28 16.98 -42.11
N ASN A 2 -11.37 18.00 -41.23
CA ASN A 2 -10.52 18.06 -40.02
C ASN A 2 -11.31 17.87 -38.71
N ARG A 3 -12.65 17.97 -38.75
CA ARG A 3 -13.50 17.75 -37.57
C ARG A 3 -13.64 16.27 -37.21
N THR A 4 -13.75 15.39 -38.20
CA THR A 4 -13.86 13.94 -38.00
C THR A 4 -12.57 13.33 -37.44
N ARG A 5 -11.40 13.80 -37.87
CA ARG A 5 -10.09 13.35 -37.36
C ARG A 5 -9.87 13.68 -35.87
N ASN A 6 -10.41 14.81 -35.41
CA ASN A 6 -10.30 15.22 -34.00
C ASN A 6 -11.27 14.44 -33.10
N VAL A 7 -12.46 14.08 -33.60
CA VAL A 7 -13.42 13.24 -32.88
C VAL A 7 -12.87 11.82 -32.68
N SER A 8 -12.16 11.27 -33.67
CA SER A 8 -11.52 9.96 -33.57
C SER A 8 -10.42 9.90 -32.50
N ILE A 9 -9.67 10.99 -32.29
CA ILE A 9 -8.60 11.04 -31.27
C ILE A 9 -9.19 11.10 -29.85
N VAL A 10 -10.27 11.87 -29.66
CA VAL A 10 -10.96 11.97 -28.36
C VAL A 10 -11.64 10.65 -27.97
N ALA A 11 -12.25 9.96 -28.95
CA ALA A 11 -12.87 8.66 -28.71
C ALA A 11 -11.83 7.57 -28.32
N MET A 12 -10.64 7.60 -28.92
CA MET A 12 -9.57 6.65 -28.60
C MET A 12 -8.98 6.89 -27.19
N ALA A 13 -8.87 8.15 -26.76
CA ALA A 13 -8.41 8.50 -25.40
C ALA A 13 -9.42 8.09 -24.31
N GLY A 14 -10.73 8.23 -24.57
CA GLY A 14 -11.78 7.78 -23.66
C GLY A 14 -11.84 6.25 -23.49
N LEU A 15 -11.54 5.50 -24.56
CA LEU A 15 -11.50 4.04 -24.49
C LEU A 15 -10.31 3.53 -23.65
N MET A 16 -9.16 4.21 -23.71
CA MET A 16 -7.99 3.88 -22.88
C MET A 16 -8.21 4.19 -21.39
N ALA A 17 -8.97 5.24 -21.06
CA ALA A 17 -9.34 5.54 -19.67
C ALA A 17 -10.29 4.50 -19.05
N SER A 18 -10.95 3.68 -19.89
CA SER A 18 -11.85 2.61 -19.46
C SER A 18 -11.10 1.32 -19.10
N PHE A 19 -9.81 1.21 -19.46
CA PHE A 19 -8.91 0.12 -19.06
C PHE A 19 -8.08 0.51 -17.83
N ALA A 20 -8.68 1.19 -16.84
CA ALA A 20 -8.09 1.25 -15.52
C ALA A 20 -8.08 -0.19 -14.97
N ALA A 21 -6.94 -0.87 -15.06
CA ALA A 21 -6.73 -2.10 -14.32
C ALA A 21 -7.10 -1.83 -12.86
N PRO A 22 -7.87 -2.71 -12.19
CA PRO A 22 -8.14 -2.53 -10.78
C PRO A 22 -6.79 -2.36 -10.09
N ALA A 23 -6.65 -1.28 -9.32
CA ALA A 23 -5.49 -1.11 -8.47
C ALA A 23 -5.47 -2.32 -7.53
N MET A 24 -4.63 -3.30 -7.86
CA MET A 24 -4.35 -4.43 -6.99
C MET A 24 -3.53 -3.83 -5.85
N ALA A 25 -4.23 -3.25 -4.87
CA ALA A 25 -3.67 -3.03 -3.56
C ALA A 25 -3.34 -4.43 -3.03
N GLY A 26 -2.13 -4.92 -3.33
CA GLY A 26 -1.66 -6.17 -2.76
C GLY A 26 -1.81 -6.05 -1.25
N ASP A 27 -2.38 -7.07 -0.62
CA ASP A 27 -2.68 -7.10 0.80
C ASP A 27 -1.44 -6.62 1.58
N THR A 28 -1.46 -5.36 1.99
CA THR A 28 -0.32 -4.70 2.62
C THR A 28 -0.75 -4.28 4.00
N ILE A 29 -0.08 -4.81 5.00
CA ILE A 29 -0.27 -4.41 6.38
C ILE A 29 0.99 -3.72 6.90
N THR A 30 0.82 -2.80 7.83
CA THR A 30 1.94 -2.20 8.57
C THR A 30 1.93 -2.72 10.00
N VAL A 31 3.08 -3.16 10.49
CA VAL A 31 3.26 -3.68 11.84
C VAL A 31 4.34 -2.86 12.52
N ALA A 32 4.01 -2.24 13.66
CA ALA A 32 4.96 -1.50 14.46
C ALA A 32 5.57 -2.37 15.56
N SER A 33 6.88 -2.22 15.79
CA SER A 33 7.58 -2.82 16.94
C SER A 33 8.56 -1.82 17.57
N TRP A 34 9.51 -2.30 18.38
CA TRP A 34 10.46 -1.47 19.12
C TRP A 34 11.78 -1.19 18.36
N GLY A 35 11.92 -1.65 17.12
CA GLY A 35 13.14 -1.53 16.35
C GLY A 35 14.30 -2.41 16.86
N GLY A 36 15.47 -2.15 16.29
CA GLY A 36 16.73 -2.82 16.63
C GLY A 36 16.68 -4.35 16.49
N THR A 37 17.53 -5.03 17.27
CA THR A 37 17.70 -6.49 17.20
C THR A 37 16.44 -7.26 17.59
N TYR A 38 15.59 -6.68 18.45
CA TYR A 38 14.31 -7.28 18.82
C TYR A 38 13.35 -7.34 17.63
N GLN A 39 13.26 -6.26 16.86
CA GLN A 39 12.44 -6.24 15.65
C GLN A 39 13.04 -7.14 14.56
N GLU A 40 14.36 -7.11 14.36
CA GLU A 40 15.02 -8.02 13.41
C GLU A 40 14.75 -9.50 13.72
N ALA A 41 14.67 -9.87 15.01
CA ALA A 41 14.30 -11.22 15.42
C ALA A 41 12.85 -11.55 15.04
N GLN A 42 11.91 -10.60 15.21
CA GLN A 42 10.52 -10.76 14.80
C GLN A 42 10.36 -10.83 13.27
N THR A 43 11.13 -10.05 12.50
CA THR A 43 11.15 -10.13 11.03
C THR A 43 11.46 -11.55 10.57
N LYS A 44 12.51 -12.14 11.15
CA LYS A 44 13.00 -13.47 10.77
C LYS A 44 12.07 -14.59 11.27
N ALA A 45 11.54 -14.44 12.48
CA ALA A 45 10.73 -15.49 13.11
C ALA A 45 9.26 -15.47 12.70
N PHE A 46 8.69 -14.28 12.42
CA PHE A 46 7.25 -14.10 12.24
C PHE A 46 6.89 -13.38 10.95
N PHE A 47 7.41 -12.18 10.71
CA PHE A 47 6.87 -11.33 9.64
C PHE A 47 7.16 -11.89 8.26
N LYS A 48 8.42 -12.24 7.97
CA LYS A 48 8.77 -12.80 6.67
C LYS A 48 8.07 -14.14 6.38
N PRO A 49 8.08 -15.13 7.30
CA PRO A 49 7.32 -16.36 7.08
C PRO A 49 5.82 -16.13 6.86
N THR A 50 5.22 -15.16 7.55
CA THR A 50 3.80 -14.83 7.40
C THR A 50 3.52 -14.15 6.06
N ALA A 51 4.36 -13.19 5.66
CA ALA A 51 4.30 -12.53 4.36
C ALA A 51 4.37 -13.54 3.22
N ASP A 52 5.33 -14.47 3.30
CA ASP A 52 5.53 -15.52 2.30
C ASP A 52 4.35 -16.51 2.28
N ALA A 53 3.84 -16.92 3.44
CA ALA A 53 2.73 -17.88 3.55
C ALA A 53 1.39 -17.32 3.07
N LEU A 54 1.12 -16.04 3.31
CA LEU A 54 -0.14 -15.39 2.95
C LEU A 54 -0.06 -14.68 1.58
N GLY A 55 1.14 -14.54 1.00
CA GLY A 55 1.35 -13.78 -0.24
C GLY A 55 1.10 -12.28 -0.06
N ILE A 56 1.30 -11.76 1.16
CA ILE A 56 1.03 -10.36 1.54
C ILE A 56 2.33 -9.59 1.69
N THR A 57 2.24 -8.25 1.68
CA THR A 57 3.36 -7.37 2.05
C THR A 57 3.20 -6.94 3.50
N ILE A 58 4.23 -7.15 4.31
CA ILE A 58 4.30 -6.61 5.68
C ILE A 58 5.31 -5.47 5.67
N LYS A 59 4.82 -4.25 5.87
CA LYS A 59 5.65 -3.08 6.17
C LYS A 59 5.94 -3.07 7.65
N GLU A 60 7.20 -2.86 8.00
CA GLU A 60 7.60 -2.74 9.39
C GLU A 60 7.82 -1.28 9.76
N ASP A 61 7.32 -0.88 10.92
CA ASP A 61 7.51 0.45 11.49
C ASP A 61 8.00 0.32 12.94
N THR A 62 8.42 1.43 13.52
CA THR A 62 8.85 1.52 14.91
C THR A 62 7.98 2.50 15.68
N THR A 63 7.64 2.17 16.92
CA THR A 63 6.90 3.06 17.82
C THR A 63 7.65 3.28 19.13
N ASN A 64 7.48 4.46 19.72
CA ASN A 64 7.97 4.77 21.06
C ASN A 64 6.95 4.43 22.15
N GLY A 65 5.74 3.98 21.78
CA GLY A 65 4.73 3.48 22.70
C GLY A 65 3.32 4.01 22.43
N LEU A 66 2.47 3.93 23.45
CA LEU A 66 1.03 4.21 23.36
C LEU A 66 0.70 5.64 22.92
N ASP A 67 1.55 6.62 23.26
CA ASP A 67 1.31 8.02 22.92
C ASP A 67 1.35 8.25 21.41
N ASP A 68 2.30 7.63 20.70
CA ASP A 68 2.38 7.68 19.23
C ASP A 68 1.10 7.13 18.59
N VAL A 69 0.61 5.97 19.08
CA VAL A 69 -0.62 5.34 18.61
C VAL A 69 -1.83 6.22 18.89
N ARG A 70 -1.93 6.80 20.10
CA ARG A 70 -3.04 7.69 20.47
C ARG A 70 -3.05 8.94 19.60
N LEU A 71 -1.88 9.51 19.31
CA LEU A 71 -1.76 10.68 18.44
C LEU A 71 -2.20 10.34 17.02
N GLN A 72 -1.78 9.20 16.45
CA GLN A 72 -2.22 8.76 15.12
C GLN A 72 -3.73 8.57 15.05
N VAL A 73 -4.33 7.89 16.03
CA VAL A 73 -5.78 7.64 16.07
C VAL A 73 -6.58 8.93 16.26
N THR A 74 -6.17 9.78 17.22
CA THR A 74 -6.88 11.04 17.52
C THR A 74 -6.74 12.04 16.38
N GLY A 75 -5.58 12.06 15.72
CA GLY A 75 -5.29 12.91 14.58
C GLY A 75 -5.86 12.43 13.25
N ASN A 76 -6.46 11.23 13.20
CA ASN A 76 -6.89 10.57 11.96
C ASN A 76 -5.78 10.52 10.89
N ALA A 77 -4.54 10.26 11.34
CA ALA A 77 -3.33 10.28 10.53
C ALA A 77 -2.85 8.85 10.22
N VAL A 78 -3.76 8.00 9.74
CA VAL A 78 -3.50 6.61 9.32
C VAL A 78 -3.10 6.51 7.85
#